data_AF-A0A371K598-F1
#
_entry.id   AF-A0A371K598-F1
#
_cell.length_a   1.000
_cell.length_b   1.000
_cell.length_c   1.000
_cell.angle_alpha   90.00
_cell.angle_beta   90.00
_cell.angle_gamma   90.00
#
_symmetry.space_group_name_H-M   'P 1'
#
loop_
_entity.id
_entity.type
_entity.pdbx_description
1 polymer ?
#
loop_
_entity_poly.entity_id
_entity_poly.type
_entity_poly.pdbx_seq_one_letter_code
_entity_poly.pdbx_strand_id
1 'polypeptide(L)'
;MNATHTLTALGVSLCALLLPLTADAAPLQANPVSAAMRQAMQRDLGLQPAQLQAYLATEHRAMGAQAEAKAALGAHYAGTWLERDAAGSFRLIVGTTDAKSSGRMPRIGDELRLQRHSQAQLDAAQAQLNQAHRQPAVGVMRIDGPRVQGWGVDLRNNRIELSIDPGAEEAAIDLIARSGIDAKMVHIVTSAKRPQPLHDLRGGDFYHTPTSGCSMGFSAFKGNTPGFVTAGHCAPVNTPVSGTNGSAIGHFANSTFPSSDHAWVQNTQPNLWHILPWVNNYAGVDIDVRGGFEAPVGAAVCRSGDKTGYRCGTVQAKNWTVDYGPQYGVVKNLTKTSTCSGFGDSGGAVITPSAEAQGVHSGGDFAAGREDNCGDSAPVGYFQPLQPTLNAYDLVLRTVPTCGRLNPRDWRETNGTLTSCDQRFTLAIQGDGNLVLYKRNVGAIWANHVYGSGHTLHMQTDGNLTVRDGANQVRWASNTGGKRGNVLMVQNDGNVVVYDYQRKPLWSTGTAGR
;
A
#
# COMPACT_ATOMS: atom_id res chain seq x y z
N MET A 1 -38.27 -98.28 -12.56
CA MET A 1 -38.03 -99.22 -11.43
C MET A 1 -37.03 -98.56 -10.49
N ASN A 2 -37.21 -98.78 -9.17
CA ASN A 2 -36.30 -98.68 -8.01
C ASN A 2 -34.85 -98.15 -8.25
N ALA A 3 -34.28 -97.16 -7.56
CA ALA A 3 -34.16 -96.82 -6.11
C ALA A 3 -32.83 -97.33 -5.47
N THR A 4 -32.10 -96.65 -4.57
CA THR A 4 -32.19 -95.30 -3.92
C THR A 4 -30.80 -94.93 -3.30
N HIS A 5 -30.70 -93.82 -2.52
CA HIS A 5 -29.65 -93.49 -1.53
C HIS A 5 -28.29 -92.96 -2.07
N THR A 6 -27.92 -91.66 -1.98
CA THR A 6 -27.67 -90.69 -0.85
C THR A 6 -26.21 -90.59 -0.43
N LEU A 7 -25.58 -89.41 -0.56
CA LEU A 7 -25.25 -88.55 0.60
C LEU A 7 -24.80 -87.13 0.18
N THR A 8 -24.77 -86.22 1.16
CA THR A 8 -24.68 -84.75 1.03
C THR A 8 -23.26 -84.19 1.11
N ALA A 9 -23.04 -83.01 0.51
CA ALA A 9 -22.00 -82.06 0.89
C ALA A 9 -22.53 -80.62 0.79
N LEU A 10 -22.20 -79.76 1.75
CA LEU A 10 -22.81 -78.43 1.90
C LEU A 10 -22.19 -77.40 0.93
N GLY A 11 -23.05 -76.62 0.27
CA GLY A 11 -22.67 -75.36 -0.37
C GLY A 11 -22.87 -74.18 0.58
N VAL A 12 -21.79 -73.50 0.97
CA VAL A 12 -21.87 -72.26 1.78
C VAL A 12 -22.19 -71.10 0.85
N SER A 13 -23.33 -70.44 1.08
CA SER A 13 -23.79 -69.31 0.27
C SER A 13 -23.06 -68.01 0.68
N LEU A 14 -22.48 -67.31 -0.29
CA LEU A 14 -21.72 -66.09 -0.07
C LEU A 14 -22.68 -64.89 0.05
N CYS A 15 -22.84 -64.34 1.26
CA CYS A 15 -23.76 -63.24 1.51
C CYS A 15 -23.17 -61.90 1.00
N ALA A 16 -23.69 -61.38 -0.10
CA ALA A 16 -23.27 -60.11 -0.66
C ALA A 16 -23.91 -58.92 0.09
N LEU A 17 -23.13 -58.26 0.95
CA LEU A 17 -23.50 -56.96 1.53
C LEU A 17 -23.27 -55.84 0.51
N LEU A 18 -24.35 -55.43 -0.16
CA LEU A 18 -24.43 -54.19 -0.93
C LEU A 18 -24.54 -53.01 0.04
N LEU A 19 -23.40 -52.40 0.38
CA LEU A 19 -23.38 -51.06 0.97
C LEU A 19 -23.65 -50.02 -0.14
N PRO A 20 -24.63 -49.12 0.01
CA PRO A 20 -24.79 -48.01 -0.92
C PRO A 20 -23.61 -47.05 -0.74
N LEU A 21 -22.81 -46.89 -1.79
CA LEU A 21 -21.88 -45.77 -1.92
C LEU A 21 -22.71 -44.49 -2.11
N THR A 22 -23.21 -43.93 -1.02
CA THR A 22 -23.56 -42.51 -0.98
C THR A 22 -22.27 -41.74 -1.16
N ALA A 23 -22.01 -41.28 -2.39
CA ALA A 23 -20.98 -40.32 -2.66
C ALA A 23 -21.38 -39.01 -1.96
N ASP A 24 -20.91 -38.84 -0.71
CA ASP A 24 -20.89 -37.54 -0.06
C ASP A 24 -20.03 -36.62 -0.93
N ALA A 25 -20.71 -35.81 -1.74
CA ALA A 25 -20.11 -34.69 -2.43
C ALA A 25 -19.68 -33.68 -1.36
N ALA A 26 -18.47 -33.86 -0.83
CA ALA A 26 -17.86 -32.92 0.10
C ALA A 26 -17.96 -31.51 -0.50
N PRO A 27 -18.60 -30.54 0.17
CA PRO A 27 -18.83 -29.22 -0.41
C PRO A 27 -17.48 -28.55 -0.67
N LEU A 28 -17.21 -28.24 -1.93
CA LEU A 28 -15.96 -27.65 -2.35
C LEU A 28 -15.82 -26.21 -1.83
N GLN A 29 -14.93 -26.10 -0.84
CA GLN A 29 -14.16 -24.92 -0.42
C GLN A 29 -14.85 -23.80 0.38
N ALA A 30 -14.04 -23.31 1.34
CA ALA A 30 -14.37 -22.24 2.26
C ALA A 30 -13.93 -20.87 1.73
N ASN A 31 -14.76 -19.86 1.97
CA ASN A 31 -14.46 -18.41 1.93
C ASN A 31 -13.83 -17.85 0.64
N PRO A 32 -14.63 -17.27 -0.28
CA PRO A 32 -14.12 -16.49 -1.42
C PRO A 32 -13.49 -15.13 -1.01
N VAL A 33 -13.48 -14.76 0.27
CA VAL A 33 -13.05 -13.45 0.78
C VAL A 33 -11.92 -13.59 1.80
N SER A 34 -10.79 -12.91 1.54
CA SER A 34 -9.59 -12.98 2.39
C SER A 34 -9.84 -12.47 3.81
N ALA A 35 -9.06 -12.94 4.79
CA ALA A 35 -9.22 -12.52 6.19
C ALA A 35 -9.04 -11.00 6.39
N ALA A 36 -8.08 -10.39 5.66
CA ALA A 36 -7.86 -8.95 5.67
C ALA A 36 -9.05 -8.17 5.07
N MET A 37 -9.61 -8.66 3.96
CA MET A 37 -10.79 -8.04 3.35
C MET A 37 -12.02 -8.14 4.27
N ARG A 38 -12.23 -9.30 4.93
CA ARG A 38 -13.30 -9.43 5.94
C ARG A 38 -13.13 -8.45 7.09
N GLN A 39 -11.94 -8.31 7.67
CA GLN A 39 -11.67 -7.32 8.72
C GLN A 39 -11.92 -5.88 8.27
N ALA A 40 -11.50 -5.52 7.05
CA ALA A 40 -11.79 -4.20 6.47
C ALA A 40 -13.31 -3.98 6.32
N MET A 41 -14.05 -4.91 5.72
CA MET A 41 -15.50 -4.81 5.56
C MET A 41 -16.24 -4.69 6.91
N GLN A 42 -15.83 -5.42 7.95
CA GLN A 42 -16.44 -5.30 9.27
C GLN A 42 -16.26 -3.91 9.88
N ARG A 43 -15.04 -3.37 9.80
CA ARG A 43 -14.67 -2.04 10.31
C ARG A 43 -15.38 -0.93 9.53
N ASP A 44 -15.30 -0.99 8.20
CA ASP A 44 -15.66 0.13 7.31
C ASP A 44 -17.16 0.17 6.99
N LEU A 45 -17.83 -0.99 6.95
CA LEU A 45 -19.29 -1.09 6.76
C LEU A 45 -20.06 -1.24 8.09
N GLY A 46 -19.37 -1.27 9.23
CA GLY A 46 -19.96 -1.41 10.57
C GLY A 46 -20.71 -2.73 10.77
N LEU A 47 -20.13 -3.84 10.33
CA LEU A 47 -20.77 -5.17 10.30
C LEU A 47 -20.21 -6.13 11.33
N GLN A 48 -21.10 -6.73 12.11
CA GLN A 48 -20.77 -7.88 12.96
C GLN A 48 -20.48 -9.13 12.10
N PRO A 49 -19.72 -10.14 12.62
CA PRO A 49 -19.33 -11.31 11.84
C PRO A 49 -20.49 -12.02 11.12
N ALA A 50 -21.62 -12.19 11.80
CA ALA A 50 -22.83 -12.79 11.21
C ALA A 50 -23.49 -11.90 10.14
N GLN A 51 -23.46 -10.58 10.32
CA GLN A 51 -23.99 -9.62 9.34
C GLN A 51 -23.12 -9.56 8.08
N LEU A 52 -21.79 -9.70 8.21
CA LEU A 52 -20.90 -9.83 7.06
C LEU A 52 -21.22 -11.08 6.23
N GLN A 53 -21.46 -12.22 6.88
CA GLN A 53 -21.80 -13.46 6.17
C GLN A 53 -23.13 -13.31 5.39
N ALA A 54 -24.15 -12.68 6.01
CA ALA A 54 -25.42 -12.38 5.35
C ALA A 54 -25.29 -11.36 4.20
N TYR A 55 -24.41 -10.36 4.36
CA TYR A 55 -24.09 -9.38 3.32
C TYR A 55 -23.48 -10.08 2.09
N LEU A 56 -22.41 -10.86 2.29
CA LEU A 56 -21.72 -11.59 1.20
C LEU A 56 -22.65 -12.57 0.48
N ALA A 57 -23.53 -13.26 1.21
CA ALA A 57 -24.54 -14.14 0.60
C ALA A 57 -25.56 -13.39 -0.27
N THR A 58 -25.97 -12.18 0.14
CA THR A 58 -26.92 -11.36 -0.62
C THR A 58 -26.25 -10.64 -1.79
N GLU A 59 -24.99 -10.21 -1.63
CA GLU A 59 -24.17 -9.59 -2.68
C GLU A 59 -23.84 -10.57 -3.80
N HIS A 60 -23.44 -11.81 -3.47
CA HIS A 60 -23.28 -12.88 -4.47
C HIS A 60 -24.58 -13.18 -5.23
N ARG A 61 -25.76 -13.18 -4.56
CA ARG A 61 -27.05 -13.31 -5.25
C ARG A 61 -27.32 -12.13 -6.17
N ALA A 62 -27.03 -10.91 -5.73
CA ALA A 62 -27.25 -9.68 -6.49
C ALA A 62 -26.48 -9.65 -7.81
N MET A 63 -25.22 -10.13 -7.82
CA MET A 63 -24.40 -10.20 -9.03
C MET A 63 -25.06 -11.01 -10.16
N GLY A 64 -25.64 -12.17 -9.86
CA GLY A 64 -26.37 -12.99 -10.84
C GLY A 64 -27.73 -12.39 -11.18
N ALA A 65 -28.51 -12.07 -10.15
CA ALA A 65 -29.88 -11.60 -10.29
C ALA A 65 -30.00 -10.25 -11.06
N GLN A 66 -28.99 -9.39 -11.02
CA GLN A 66 -28.98 -8.13 -11.79
C GLN A 66 -29.09 -8.37 -13.30
N ALA A 67 -28.41 -9.39 -13.84
CA ALA A 67 -28.48 -9.72 -15.26
C ALA A 67 -29.86 -10.29 -15.63
N GLU A 68 -30.40 -11.18 -14.78
CA GLU A 68 -31.72 -11.78 -14.95
C GLU A 68 -32.85 -10.75 -14.83
N ALA A 69 -32.78 -9.84 -13.86
CA ALA A 69 -33.70 -8.73 -13.68
C ALA A 69 -33.72 -7.80 -14.91
N LYS A 70 -32.54 -7.43 -15.43
CA LYS A 70 -32.40 -6.61 -16.62
C LYS A 70 -32.98 -7.30 -17.87
N ALA A 71 -32.73 -8.61 -18.03
CA ALA A 71 -33.28 -9.39 -19.14
C ALA A 71 -34.80 -9.57 -19.04
N ALA A 72 -35.33 -9.84 -17.84
CA ALA A 72 -36.75 -10.08 -17.62
C ALA A 72 -37.59 -8.79 -17.76
N LEU A 73 -37.10 -7.65 -17.24
CA LEU A 73 -37.83 -6.38 -17.23
C LEU A 73 -37.57 -5.52 -18.48
N GLY A 74 -36.45 -5.75 -19.19
CA GLY A 74 -36.15 -5.07 -20.45
C GLY A 74 -36.16 -3.54 -20.32
N ALA A 75 -36.96 -2.87 -21.16
CA ALA A 75 -37.11 -1.40 -21.12
C ALA A 75 -37.71 -0.87 -19.80
N HIS A 76 -38.38 -1.72 -19.01
CA HIS A 76 -38.94 -1.35 -17.71
C HIS A 76 -37.94 -1.50 -16.55
N TYR A 77 -36.75 -2.06 -16.78
CA TYR A 77 -35.74 -2.21 -15.74
C TYR A 77 -35.27 -0.85 -15.21
N ALA A 78 -35.38 -0.63 -13.90
CA ALA A 78 -35.02 0.62 -13.22
C ALA A 78 -33.84 0.46 -12.23
N GLY A 79 -32.98 -0.54 -12.47
CA GLY A 79 -31.79 -0.81 -11.68
C GLY A 79 -31.97 -1.91 -10.63
N THR A 80 -30.86 -2.33 -10.03
CA THR A 80 -30.80 -3.32 -8.95
C THR A 80 -29.83 -2.81 -7.90
N TRP A 81 -30.18 -2.92 -6.60
CA TRP A 81 -29.34 -2.46 -5.51
C TRP A 81 -29.59 -3.23 -4.22
N LEU A 82 -28.63 -3.14 -3.28
CA LEU A 82 -28.76 -3.73 -1.94
C LEU A 82 -29.25 -2.70 -0.94
N GLU A 83 -30.29 -3.03 -0.16
CA GLU A 83 -30.71 -2.25 1.00
C GLU A 83 -30.41 -2.95 2.30
N ARG A 84 -30.02 -2.16 3.30
CA ARG A 84 -29.89 -2.60 4.69
C ARG A 84 -31.09 -2.06 5.46
N ASP A 85 -31.90 -2.94 6.02
CA ASP A 85 -33.02 -2.53 6.86
C ASP A 85 -32.58 -2.14 8.28
N ALA A 86 -33.51 -1.63 9.09
CA ALA A 86 -33.24 -1.18 10.46
C ALA A 86 -32.80 -2.32 11.41
N ALA A 87 -33.11 -3.58 11.08
CA ALA A 87 -32.62 -4.75 11.80
C ALA A 87 -31.18 -5.15 11.36
N GLY A 88 -30.61 -4.45 10.38
CA GLY A 88 -29.29 -4.70 9.84
C GLY A 88 -29.24 -5.85 8.83
N SER A 89 -30.39 -6.33 8.36
CA SER A 89 -30.48 -7.38 7.33
C SER A 89 -30.39 -6.78 5.93
N PHE A 90 -29.84 -7.54 4.98
CA PHE A 90 -29.64 -7.09 3.60
C PHE A 90 -30.67 -7.70 2.66
N ARG A 91 -31.25 -6.86 1.79
CA ARG A 91 -32.23 -7.26 0.78
C ARG A 91 -31.79 -6.80 -0.60
N LEU A 92 -32.04 -7.63 -1.59
CA LEU A 92 -31.87 -7.33 -3.00
C LEU A 92 -33.12 -6.67 -3.57
N ILE A 93 -33.05 -5.37 -3.87
CA ILE A 93 -34.13 -4.61 -4.47
C ILE A 93 -33.93 -4.53 -5.99
N VAL A 94 -34.99 -4.76 -6.75
CA VAL A 94 -35.05 -4.57 -8.20
C VAL A 94 -36.06 -3.48 -8.52
N GLY A 95 -35.60 -2.42 -9.18
CA GLY A 95 -36.45 -1.36 -9.70
C GLY A 95 -37.16 -1.78 -10.99
N THR A 96 -38.42 -1.43 -11.12
CA THR A 96 -39.19 -1.51 -12.38
C THR A 96 -40.02 -0.26 -12.61
N THR A 97 -40.26 0.15 -13.85
CA THR A 97 -41.28 1.16 -14.20
C THR A 97 -42.66 0.55 -14.50
N ASP A 98 -42.77 -0.78 -14.56
CA ASP A 98 -44.03 -1.49 -14.81
C ASP A 98 -44.64 -2.06 -13.52
N ALA A 99 -45.78 -1.50 -13.12
CA ALA A 99 -46.58 -1.97 -11.97
C ALA A 99 -47.20 -3.36 -12.18
N LYS A 100 -47.25 -3.90 -13.40
CA LYS A 100 -47.81 -5.23 -13.71
C LYS A 100 -46.79 -6.36 -13.57
N SER A 101 -45.51 -6.06 -13.36
CA SER A 101 -44.42 -7.05 -13.29
C SER A 101 -44.34 -7.84 -11.96
N SER A 102 -45.30 -7.67 -11.04
CA SER A 102 -45.32 -8.32 -9.72
C SER A 102 -45.20 -9.85 -9.75
N GLY A 103 -45.79 -10.51 -10.76
CA GLY A 103 -45.70 -11.97 -10.93
C GLY A 103 -44.30 -12.51 -11.27
N ARG A 104 -43.31 -11.64 -11.52
CA ARG A 104 -41.92 -12.01 -11.84
C ARG A 104 -41.00 -12.01 -10.61
N MET A 105 -41.48 -11.52 -9.46
CA MET A 105 -40.73 -11.40 -8.19
C MET A 105 -39.89 -12.63 -7.84
N PRO A 106 -40.42 -13.88 -7.80
CA PRO A 106 -39.74 -15.01 -7.17
C PRO A 106 -38.50 -15.53 -7.90
N ARG A 107 -38.10 -14.90 -9.01
CA ARG A 107 -36.91 -15.27 -9.80
C ARG A 107 -35.78 -14.25 -9.76
N ILE A 108 -36.03 -12.99 -9.44
CA ILE A 108 -35.08 -11.90 -9.78
C ILE A 108 -34.69 -10.96 -8.62
N GLY A 109 -35.31 -11.07 -7.44
CA GLY A 109 -34.98 -10.21 -6.30
C GLY A 109 -35.72 -10.58 -5.01
N ASP A 110 -35.36 -9.91 -3.92
CA ASP A 110 -36.08 -10.01 -2.64
C ASP A 110 -37.29 -9.03 -2.61
N GLU A 111 -37.22 -7.92 -3.36
CA GLU A 111 -38.29 -6.93 -3.52
C GLU A 111 -38.27 -6.31 -4.93
N LEU A 112 -39.45 -6.12 -5.54
CA LEU A 112 -39.66 -5.31 -6.75
C LEU A 112 -40.24 -3.96 -6.35
N ARG A 113 -39.55 -2.87 -6.66
CA ARG A 113 -39.97 -1.51 -6.33
C ARG A 113 -40.35 -0.74 -7.59
N LEU A 114 -41.54 -0.15 -7.60
CA LEU A 114 -41.97 0.72 -8.69
C LEU A 114 -41.16 2.03 -8.66
N GLN A 115 -40.63 2.42 -9.81
CA GLN A 115 -39.78 3.58 -10.01
C GLN A 115 -40.33 4.47 -11.13
N ARG A 116 -39.96 5.76 -11.13
CA ARG A 116 -40.44 6.76 -12.11
C ARG A 116 -39.70 6.66 -13.44
N HIS A 117 -38.40 6.37 -13.39
CA HIS A 117 -37.49 6.34 -14.53
C HIS A 117 -36.83 4.96 -14.65
N SER A 118 -36.75 4.44 -15.87
CA SER A 118 -35.95 3.25 -16.14
C SER A 118 -34.46 3.59 -16.05
N GLN A 119 -33.63 2.58 -15.84
CA GLN A 119 -32.18 2.78 -15.81
C GLN A 119 -31.70 3.34 -17.15
N ALA A 120 -32.27 2.89 -18.28
CA ALA A 120 -31.93 3.42 -19.60
C ALA A 120 -32.20 4.93 -19.74
N GLN A 121 -33.24 5.47 -19.08
CA GLN A 121 -33.51 6.92 -19.06
C GLN A 121 -32.49 7.68 -18.21
N LEU A 122 -32.09 7.13 -17.06
CA LEU A 122 -31.09 7.74 -16.18
C LEU A 122 -29.68 7.68 -16.79
N ASP A 123 -29.30 6.53 -17.36
CA ASP A 123 -28.03 6.35 -18.09
C ASP A 123 -27.94 7.32 -19.29
N ALA A 124 -29.05 7.55 -20.01
CA ALA A 124 -29.12 8.54 -21.09
C ALA A 124 -28.94 9.98 -20.58
N ALA A 125 -29.59 10.36 -19.49
CA ALA A 125 -29.41 11.67 -18.88
C ALA A 125 -27.96 11.91 -18.39
N GLN A 126 -27.32 10.88 -17.82
CA GLN A 126 -25.91 10.94 -17.46
C GLN A 126 -25.01 11.10 -18.69
N ALA A 127 -25.30 10.40 -19.79
CA ALA A 127 -24.57 10.54 -21.05
C ALA A 127 -24.70 11.95 -21.65
N GLN A 128 -25.88 12.57 -21.56
CA GLN A 128 -26.11 13.96 -21.98
C GLN A 128 -25.31 14.96 -21.15
N LEU A 129 -25.24 14.79 -19.81
CA LEU A 129 -24.37 15.61 -18.95
C LEU A 129 -22.88 15.43 -19.29
N ASN A 130 -22.44 14.19 -19.52
CA ASN A 130 -21.08 13.89 -19.95
C ASN A 130 -20.73 14.58 -21.28
N GLN A 131 -21.67 14.65 -22.22
CA GLN A 131 -21.49 15.33 -23.51
C GLN A 131 -21.45 16.85 -23.33
N ALA A 132 -22.37 17.43 -22.56
CA ALA A 132 -22.42 18.87 -22.30
C ALA A 132 -21.19 19.39 -21.55
N HIS A 133 -20.62 18.60 -20.63
CA HIS A 133 -19.40 18.96 -19.93
C HIS A 133 -18.14 18.94 -20.81
N ARG A 134 -18.13 18.13 -21.89
CA ARG A 134 -17.02 18.08 -22.86
C ARG A 134 -17.01 19.25 -23.83
N GLN A 135 -18.11 19.98 -23.96
CA GLN A 135 -18.18 21.18 -24.80
C GLN A 135 -17.58 22.36 -24.02
N PRO A 136 -16.64 23.13 -24.60
CA PRO A 136 -16.10 24.30 -23.93
C PRO A 136 -17.21 25.32 -23.71
N ALA A 137 -17.41 25.74 -22.46
CA ALA A 137 -18.19 26.93 -22.18
C ALA A 137 -17.51 28.14 -22.85
N VAL A 138 -18.29 28.98 -23.53
CA VAL A 138 -17.78 30.20 -24.18
C VAL A 138 -17.48 31.22 -23.09
N GLY A 139 -16.28 31.17 -22.52
CA GLY A 139 -15.85 32.03 -21.42
C GLY A 139 -14.51 31.58 -20.83
N VAL A 140 -13.92 32.41 -19.96
CA VAL A 140 -12.64 32.12 -19.32
C VAL A 140 -12.81 30.95 -18.33
N MET A 141 -12.24 29.79 -18.65
CA MET A 141 -12.16 28.65 -17.74
C MET A 141 -11.26 29.02 -16.55
N ARG A 142 -11.87 29.49 -15.46
CA ARG A 142 -11.18 29.74 -14.20
C ARG A 142 -10.81 28.39 -13.56
N ILE A 143 -9.51 28.11 -13.51
CA ILE A 143 -8.97 26.97 -12.76
C ILE A 143 -9.28 27.12 -11.26
N ASP A 144 -9.30 28.36 -10.77
CA ASP A 144 -9.62 28.72 -9.39
C ASP A 144 -11.01 29.39 -9.30
N GLY A 145 -12.02 28.62 -8.87
CA GLY A 145 -13.38 29.11 -8.61
C GLY A 145 -14.33 28.01 -8.13
N PRO A 146 -15.57 28.34 -7.72
CA PRO A 146 -16.63 27.36 -7.46
C PRO A 146 -17.01 26.60 -8.74
N ARG A 147 -17.18 25.28 -8.66
CA ARG A 147 -17.47 24.40 -9.80
C ARG A 147 -18.44 23.27 -9.47
N VAL A 148 -18.96 22.64 -10.53
CA VAL A 148 -19.52 21.29 -10.46
C VAL A 148 -18.40 20.30 -10.13
N GLN A 149 -18.61 19.45 -9.13
CA GLN A 149 -17.64 18.49 -8.60
C GLN A 149 -17.78 17.08 -9.19
N GLY A 150 -19.00 16.67 -9.54
CA GLY A 150 -19.30 15.36 -10.12
C GLY A 150 -20.81 15.16 -10.34
N TRP A 151 -21.18 14.12 -11.09
CA TRP A 151 -22.59 13.76 -11.33
C TRP A 151 -22.74 12.27 -11.68
N GLY A 152 -23.89 11.68 -11.39
CA GLY A 152 -24.16 10.27 -11.70
C GLY A 152 -25.56 9.80 -11.36
N VAL A 153 -25.85 8.54 -11.71
CA VAL A 153 -27.15 7.91 -11.45
C VAL A 153 -27.24 7.43 -9.98
N ASP A 154 -28.22 7.96 -9.26
CA ASP A 154 -28.66 7.49 -7.95
C ASP A 154 -29.88 6.58 -8.13
N LEU A 155 -29.63 5.27 -8.21
CA LEU A 155 -30.69 4.27 -8.40
C LEU A 155 -31.63 4.15 -7.19
N ARG A 156 -31.15 4.45 -5.97
CA ARG A 156 -31.95 4.33 -4.73
C ARG A 156 -33.08 5.35 -4.72
N ASN A 157 -32.75 6.60 -5.06
CA ASN A 157 -33.72 7.70 -5.16
C ASN A 157 -34.20 7.95 -6.60
N ASN A 158 -33.83 7.07 -7.54
CA ASN A 158 -34.26 7.04 -8.95
C ASN A 158 -34.08 8.38 -9.70
N ARG A 159 -32.88 8.96 -9.59
CA ARG A 159 -32.56 10.32 -10.05
C ARG A 159 -31.10 10.44 -10.49
N ILE A 160 -30.74 11.59 -11.05
CA ILE A 160 -29.35 12.04 -11.21
C ILE A 160 -28.97 12.85 -9.97
N GLU A 161 -27.85 12.52 -9.34
CA GLU A 161 -27.21 13.40 -8.36
C GLU A 161 -26.13 14.25 -9.06
N LEU A 162 -26.02 15.52 -8.68
CA LEU A 162 -25.03 16.47 -9.19
C LEU A 162 -24.41 17.26 -8.03
N SER A 163 -23.14 16.95 -7.71
CA SER A 163 -22.42 17.54 -6.58
C SER A 163 -21.72 18.85 -6.99
N ILE A 164 -21.77 19.89 -6.15
CA ILE A 164 -21.24 21.22 -6.44
C ILE A 164 -20.50 21.85 -5.25
N ASP A 165 -19.59 22.79 -5.51
CA ASP A 165 -19.09 23.70 -4.47
C ASP A 165 -20.20 24.63 -3.95
N PRO A 166 -20.10 25.16 -2.71
CA PRO A 166 -20.95 26.27 -2.26
C PRO A 166 -20.81 27.48 -3.18
N GLY A 167 -21.92 28.02 -3.68
CA GLY A 167 -21.93 29.16 -4.60
C GLY A 167 -21.74 28.80 -6.07
N ALA A 168 -21.79 27.52 -6.45
CA ALA A 168 -21.69 27.05 -7.83
C ALA A 168 -23.05 26.67 -8.47
N GLU A 169 -24.17 27.12 -7.87
CA GLU A 169 -25.53 26.80 -8.32
C GLU A 169 -25.80 27.27 -9.76
N GLU A 170 -25.29 28.44 -10.16
CA GLU A 170 -25.38 28.91 -11.55
C GLU A 170 -24.69 27.94 -12.51
N ALA A 171 -23.45 27.53 -12.24
CA ALA A 171 -22.70 26.59 -13.07
C ALA A 171 -23.39 25.20 -13.19
N ALA A 172 -24.12 24.81 -12.15
CA ALA A 172 -24.95 23.61 -12.15
C ALA A 172 -26.16 23.73 -13.08
N ILE A 173 -26.92 24.82 -12.95
CA ILE A 173 -28.07 25.14 -13.81
C ILE A 173 -27.62 25.21 -15.27
N ASP A 174 -26.47 25.84 -15.53
CA ASP A 174 -25.88 26.04 -16.86
C ASP A 174 -25.49 24.70 -17.52
N LEU A 175 -24.92 23.76 -16.75
CA LEU A 175 -24.60 22.41 -17.23
C LEU A 175 -25.87 21.58 -17.51
N ILE A 176 -26.87 21.66 -16.63
CA ILE A 176 -28.17 20.99 -16.81
C ILE A 176 -28.85 21.53 -18.08
N ALA A 177 -28.93 22.85 -18.24
CA ALA A 177 -29.53 23.50 -19.40
C ALA A 177 -28.82 23.12 -20.71
N ARG A 178 -27.48 23.13 -20.75
CA ARG A 178 -26.70 22.67 -21.91
C ARG A 178 -26.90 21.19 -22.26
N SER A 179 -27.14 20.34 -21.27
CA SER A 179 -27.35 18.90 -21.49
C SER A 179 -28.74 18.56 -22.05
N GLY A 180 -29.72 19.44 -21.87
CA GLY A 180 -31.09 19.21 -22.33
C GLY A 180 -31.85 18.11 -21.57
N ILE A 181 -31.36 17.69 -20.39
CA ILE A 181 -32.08 16.75 -19.52
C ILE A 181 -33.25 17.44 -18.80
N ASP A 182 -34.25 16.67 -18.37
CA ASP A 182 -35.28 17.19 -17.47
C ASP A 182 -34.66 17.54 -16.10
N ALA A 183 -34.67 18.82 -15.74
CA ALA A 183 -34.16 19.29 -14.45
C ALA A 183 -34.85 18.60 -13.25
N LYS A 184 -36.07 18.07 -13.40
CA LYS A 184 -36.76 17.28 -12.36
C LYS A 184 -36.13 15.91 -12.11
N MET A 185 -35.27 15.43 -13.00
CA MET A 185 -34.44 14.24 -12.77
C MET A 185 -33.23 14.56 -11.89
N VAL A 186 -32.86 15.82 -11.67
CA VAL A 186 -31.60 16.20 -11.02
C VAL A 186 -31.82 16.61 -9.57
N HIS A 187 -30.96 16.12 -8.69
CA HIS A 187 -30.79 16.62 -7.33
C HIS A 187 -29.39 17.21 -7.18
N ILE A 188 -29.32 18.51 -6.86
CA ILE A 188 -28.07 19.21 -6.62
C ILE A 188 -27.67 19.03 -5.15
N VAL A 189 -26.43 18.62 -4.92
CA VAL A 189 -25.84 18.41 -3.59
C VAL A 189 -24.65 19.35 -3.38
N THR A 190 -24.78 20.31 -2.48
CA THR A 190 -23.70 21.27 -2.17
C THR A 190 -22.73 20.65 -1.16
N SER A 191 -21.44 20.63 -1.49
CA SER A 191 -20.36 20.07 -0.67
C SER A 191 -19.15 21.00 -0.64
N ALA A 192 -18.70 21.41 0.54
CA ALA A 192 -17.41 22.09 0.70
C ALA A 192 -16.20 21.14 0.55
N LYS A 193 -16.44 19.81 0.45
CA LYS A 193 -15.40 18.80 0.24
C LYS A 193 -15.31 18.49 -1.26
N ARG A 194 -14.13 18.75 -1.85
CA ARG A 194 -13.86 18.46 -3.26
C ARG A 194 -13.24 17.07 -3.43
N PRO A 195 -13.66 16.28 -4.43
CA PRO A 195 -12.91 15.10 -4.87
C PRO A 195 -11.49 15.51 -5.29
N GLN A 196 -10.50 14.75 -4.83
CA GLN A 196 -9.10 14.89 -5.22
C GLN A 196 -8.57 13.52 -5.65
N PRO A 197 -7.80 13.42 -6.75
CA PRO A 197 -6.99 12.24 -6.97
C PRO A 197 -5.96 12.14 -5.83
N LEU A 198 -5.82 10.94 -5.26
CA LEU A 198 -4.73 10.65 -4.34
C LEU A 198 -3.47 10.35 -5.16
N HIS A 199 -2.34 10.89 -4.73
CA HIS A 199 -1.06 10.69 -5.40
C HIS A 199 -0.05 10.03 -4.47
N ASP A 200 0.75 9.14 -5.02
CA ASP A 200 1.78 8.42 -4.30
C ASP A 200 3.17 9.01 -4.55
N LEU A 201 4.02 8.91 -3.53
CA LEU A 201 5.41 9.34 -3.54
C LEU A 201 6.29 8.11 -3.26
N ARG A 202 7.01 7.64 -4.27
CA ARG A 202 7.87 6.44 -4.22
C ARG A 202 9.28 6.78 -4.71
N GLY A 203 10.27 5.97 -4.35
CA GLY A 203 11.62 6.11 -4.89
C GLY A 203 11.66 5.87 -6.41
N GLY A 204 12.49 6.62 -7.12
CA GLY A 204 12.58 6.63 -8.58
C GLY A 204 11.68 7.67 -9.25
N ASP A 205 10.47 7.91 -8.73
CA ASP A 205 9.50 8.83 -9.35
C ASP A 205 10.06 10.27 -9.49
N PHE A 206 9.69 10.97 -10.56
CA PHE A 206 10.19 12.32 -10.85
C PHE A 206 9.49 13.42 -10.03
N TYR A 207 10.24 14.44 -9.64
CA TYR A 207 9.73 15.69 -9.11
C TYR A 207 10.37 16.91 -9.79
N HIS A 208 9.58 17.98 -9.91
CA HIS A 208 10.01 19.25 -10.47
C HIS A 208 10.55 20.20 -9.40
N THR A 209 11.51 21.03 -9.79
CA THR A 209 11.91 22.27 -9.11
C THR A 209 11.66 23.44 -10.08
N PRO A 210 11.79 24.71 -9.67
CA PRO A 210 11.58 25.85 -10.57
C PRO A 210 12.56 25.93 -11.75
N THR A 211 13.69 25.21 -11.71
CA THR A 211 14.78 25.29 -12.70
C THR A 211 15.05 23.97 -13.43
N SER A 212 14.61 22.84 -12.90
CA SER A 212 14.93 21.49 -13.38
C SER A 212 13.98 20.45 -12.76
N GLY A 213 14.40 19.20 -12.68
CA GLY A 213 13.79 18.19 -11.82
C GLY A 213 14.78 17.08 -11.53
N CYS A 214 14.41 16.20 -10.60
CA CYS A 214 15.22 15.08 -10.14
C CYS A 214 14.32 13.88 -9.81
N SER A 215 14.95 12.73 -9.60
CA SER A 215 14.28 11.50 -9.17
C SER A 215 14.23 11.42 -7.63
N MET A 216 13.15 10.88 -7.10
CA MET A 216 12.99 10.65 -5.66
C MET A 216 13.91 9.53 -5.15
N GLY A 217 14.50 9.73 -3.96
CA GLY A 217 15.31 8.71 -3.29
C GLY A 217 14.45 7.73 -2.49
N PHE A 218 14.21 8.05 -1.22
CA PHE A 218 13.40 7.20 -0.34
C PHE A 218 12.45 8.00 0.54
N SER A 219 11.23 7.51 0.66
CA SER A 219 10.26 7.96 1.67
C SER A 219 10.82 7.82 3.08
N ALA A 220 10.76 8.88 3.86
CA ALA A 220 11.18 8.85 5.26
C ALA A 220 10.27 9.73 6.13
N PHE A 221 10.62 9.89 7.40
CA PHE A 221 9.97 10.80 8.33
C PHE A 221 11.00 11.60 9.14
N LYS A 222 10.73 12.87 9.40
CA LYS A 222 11.38 13.68 10.44
C LYS A 222 10.40 13.89 11.58
N GLY A 223 10.59 13.21 12.71
CA GLY A 223 9.51 13.07 13.70
C GLY A 223 8.27 12.44 13.06
N ASN A 224 7.15 13.15 13.02
CA ASN A 224 5.94 12.71 12.30
C ASN A 224 5.78 13.31 10.89
N THR A 225 6.68 14.22 10.49
CA THR A 225 6.60 14.92 9.20
C THR A 225 7.06 14.02 8.06
N PRO A 226 6.20 13.72 7.07
CA PRO A 226 6.57 12.90 5.91
C PRO A 226 7.37 13.69 4.88
N GLY A 227 8.00 12.97 3.95
CA GLY A 227 8.78 13.51 2.85
C GLY A 227 9.66 12.44 2.22
N PHE A 228 10.65 12.86 1.45
CA PHE A 228 11.62 11.96 0.83
C PHE A 228 13.05 12.52 0.84
N VAL A 229 14.03 11.62 0.94
CA VAL A 229 15.44 11.97 0.67
C VAL A 229 15.69 12.02 -0.83
N THR A 230 16.63 12.87 -1.24
CA THR A 230 17.08 13.06 -2.63
C THR A 230 18.53 13.57 -2.63
N ALA A 231 19.11 13.89 -3.79
CA ALA A 231 20.46 14.47 -3.90
C ALA A 231 20.45 15.97 -3.55
N GLY A 232 21.57 16.47 -3.02
CA GLY A 232 21.75 17.85 -2.59
C GLY A 232 21.87 18.82 -3.76
N HIS A 233 22.57 18.42 -4.82
CA HIS A 233 22.74 19.26 -6.02
C HIS A 233 21.44 19.57 -6.77
N CYS A 234 20.36 18.81 -6.51
CA CYS A 234 19.06 19.03 -7.15
C CYS A 234 18.45 20.41 -6.82
N ALA A 235 18.63 20.92 -5.60
CA ALA A 235 18.25 22.27 -5.21
C ALA A 235 18.79 22.69 -3.82
N PRO A 236 18.94 24.02 -3.57
CA PRO A 236 19.17 24.54 -2.23
C PRO A 236 17.93 24.44 -1.32
N VAL A 237 18.14 24.73 -0.03
CA VAL A 237 17.07 24.80 0.98
C VAL A 237 16.04 25.89 0.60
N ASN A 238 14.77 25.66 0.98
CA ASN A 238 13.58 26.45 0.66
C ASN A 238 13.11 26.42 -0.80
N THR A 239 13.78 25.70 -1.70
CA THR A 239 13.26 25.52 -3.07
C THR A 239 11.95 24.71 -3.06
N PRO A 240 10.87 25.20 -3.68
CA PRO A 240 9.60 24.49 -3.75
C PRO A 240 9.69 23.28 -4.70
N VAL A 241 8.85 22.27 -4.44
CA VAL A 241 8.79 21.01 -5.18
C VAL A 241 7.36 20.69 -5.56
N SER A 242 7.15 20.30 -6.82
CA SER A 242 5.88 19.81 -7.35
C SER A 242 6.04 18.46 -8.05
N GLY A 243 4.94 17.70 -8.14
CA GLY A 243 4.94 16.42 -8.84
C GLY A 243 4.88 16.56 -10.37
N THR A 244 4.83 15.43 -11.06
CA THR A 244 4.65 15.37 -12.53
C THR A 244 3.32 15.96 -13.01
N ASN A 245 2.30 15.98 -12.15
CA ASN A 245 1.00 16.64 -12.36
C ASN A 245 1.03 18.17 -12.12
N GLY A 246 2.19 18.77 -11.84
CA GLY A 246 2.35 20.19 -11.51
C GLY A 246 1.85 20.62 -10.12
N SER A 247 1.20 19.73 -9.35
CA SER A 247 0.70 20.06 -8.02
C SER A 247 1.83 20.09 -6.99
N ALA A 248 1.79 21.04 -6.06
CA ALA A 248 2.79 21.17 -5.01
C ALA A 248 2.87 19.92 -4.12
N ILE A 249 4.09 19.49 -3.81
CA ILE A 249 4.41 18.46 -2.81
C ILE A 249 4.91 19.12 -1.53
N GLY A 250 5.83 20.09 -1.66
CA GLY A 250 6.48 20.73 -0.52
C GLY A 250 7.73 21.50 -0.90
N HIS A 251 8.81 21.34 -0.12
CA HIS A 251 10.06 22.08 -0.35
C HIS A 251 11.29 21.34 0.22
N PHE A 252 12.47 21.70 -0.27
CA PHE A 252 13.76 21.27 0.29
C PHE A 252 13.95 21.86 1.70
N ALA A 253 13.76 21.05 2.74
CA ALA A 253 13.93 21.48 4.13
C ALA A 253 15.38 21.33 4.62
N ASN A 254 16.15 20.42 4.03
CA ASN A 254 17.60 20.33 4.20
C ASN A 254 18.25 19.98 2.85
N SER A 255 19.44 20.54 2.58
CA SER A 255 20.26 20.20 1.42
C SER A 255 21.74 20.41 1.79
N THR A 256 22.61 19.55 1.29
CA THR A 256 24.06 19.65 1.46
C THR A 256 24.71 19.25 0.15
N PHE A 257 25.42 20.21 -0.44
CA PHE A 257 26.23 20.09 -1.65
C PHE A 257 27.26 21.24 -1.65
N PRO A 258 28.52 21.05 -2.07
CA PRO A 258 29.11 19.79 -2.56
C PRO A 258 29.83 18.93 -1.51
N SER A 259 29.94 19.34 -0.23
CA SER A 259 30.73 18.58 0.77
C SER A 259 30.27 17.13 0.99
N SER A 260 29.00 16.86 0.70
CA SER A 260 28.35 15.56 0.47
C SER A 260 27.22 15.84 -0.52
N ASP A 261 26.46 14.85 -1.00
CA ASP A 261 25.37 15.08 -1.97
C ASP A 261 24.05 14.45 -1.52
N HIS A 262 23.37 15.11 -0.59
CA HIS A 262 22.05 14.69 -0.10
C HIS A 262 21.17 15.86 0.32
N ALA A 263 19.87 15.62 0.27
CA ALA A 263 18.82 16.53 0.68
C ALA A 263 17.62 15.79 1.27
N TRP A 264 16.75 16.56 1.91
CA TRP A 264 15.45 16.14 2.43
C TRP A 264 14.37 17.10 1.94
N VAL A 265 13.42 16.59 1.18
CA VAL A 265 12.22 17.32 0.77
C VAL A 265 11.12 16.99 1.77
N GLN A 266 10.68 18.02 2.51
CA GLN A 266 9.52 17.92 3.38
C GLN A 266 8.25 17.97 2.54
N ASN A 267 7.39 16.96 2.67
CA ASN A 267 6.05 16.97 2.09
C ASN A 267 5.13 17.82 2.99
N THR A 268 4.64 18.94 2.47
CA THR A 268 3.70 19.83 3.17
C THR A 268 2.24 19.57 2.77
N GLN A 269 2.01 18.63 1.86
CA GLN A 269 0.70 18.25 1.32
C GLN A 269 0.37 16.76 1.57
N PRO A 270 0.49 16.23 2.82
CA PRO A 270 0.39 14.80 3.10
C PRO A 270 -1.00 14.18 2.87
N ASN A 271 -2.03 15.00 2.66
CA ASN A 271 -3.40 14.60 2.33
C ASN A 271 -3.64 14.47 0.80
N LEU A 272 -2.72 14.99 -0.02
CA LEU A 272 -2.72 14.87 -1.48
C LEU A 272 -1.64 13.89 -1.94
N TRP A 273 -0.48 13.92 -1.27
CA TRP A 273 0.69 13.11 -1.57
C TRP A 273 1.02 12.17 -0.42
N HIS A 274 0.81 10.87 -0.61
CA HIS A 274 1.15 9.84 0.35
C HIS A 274 2.53 9.24 0.04
N ILE A 275 3.47 9.38 0.99
CA ILE A 275 4.76 8.70 0.89
C ILE A 275 4.56 7.18 1.06
N LEU A 276 5.26 6.37 0.27
CA LEU A 276 5.17 4.91 0.31
C LEU A 276 6.55 4.25 0.47
N PRO A 277 6.64 3.08 1.14
CA PRO A 277 7.90 2.37 1.37
C PRO A 277 8.34 1.60 0.12
N TRP A 278 8.30 2.23 -1.06
CA TRP A 278 8.45 1.58 -2.36
C TRP A 278 9.46 2.31 -3.25
N VAL A 279 10.04 1.57 -4.18
CA VAL A 279 10.83 2.06 -5.31
C VAL A 279 10.20 1.57 -6.61
N ASN A 280 9.80 2.50 -7.47
CA ASN A 280 9.28 2.23 -8.80
C ASN A 280 10.34 1.50 -9.64
N ASN A 281 10.01 0.36 -10.25
CA ASN A 281 10.94 -0.38 -11.12
C ASN A 281 10.76 -0.11 -12.63
N TYR A 282 9.85 0.79 -13.00
CA TYR A 282 9.50 1.14 -14.38
C TYR A 282 8.99 -0.02 -15.27
N ALA A 283 8.69 -1.19 -14.67
CA ALA A 283 8.09 -2.36 -15.31
C ALA A 283 6.66 -2.67 -14.78
N GLY A 284 6.01 -1.68 -14.14
CA GLY A 284 4.64 -1.80 -13.65
C GLY A 284 4.48 -2.47 -12.28
N VAL A 285 5.57 -2.71 -11.54
CA VAL A 285 5.52 -3.19 -10.15
C VAL A 285 6.48 -2.39 -9.26
N ASP A 286 6.19 -2.33 -7.97
CA ASP A 286 7.02 -1.63 -6.98
C ASP A 286 7.93 -2.59 -6.22
N ILE A 287 9.15 -2.14 -5.89
CA ILE A 287 10.08 -2.85 -5.01
C ILE A 287 9.89 -2.35 -3.58
N ASP A 288 9.60 -3.27 -2.66
CA ASP A 288 9.56 -2.98 -1.23
C ASP A 288 10.86 -2.32 -0.72
N VAL A 289 10.74 -1.43 0.25
CA VAL A 289 11.84 -0.97 1.10
C VAL A 289 11.69 -1.66 2.45
N ARG A 290 12.55 -2.64 2.74
CA ARG A 290 12.48 -3.47 3.96
C ARG A 290 13.40 -2.99 5.07
N GLY A 291 14.36 -2.13 4.74
CA GLY A 291 15.34 -1.56 5.67
C GLY A 291 16.47 -0.85 4.95
N GLY A 292 17.60 -0.67 5.65
CA GLY A 292 18.78 0.03 5.15
C GLY A 292 20.11 -0.63 5.56
N PHE A 293 20.20 -1.96 5.58
CA PHE A 293 21.49 -2.62 5.78
C PHE A 293 22.42 -2.34 4.59
N GLU A 294 23.63 -1.86 4.88
CA GLU A 294 24.63 -1.45 3.89
C GLU A 294 25.24 -2.67 3.17
N ALA A 295 25.16 -2.67 1.84
CA ALA A 295 25.70 -3.73 1.01
C ALA A 295 27.23 -3.64 0.91
N PRO A 296 27.98 -4.77 0.98
CA PRO A 296 29.44 -4.75 0.82
C PRO A 296 29.87 -4.49 -0.63
N VAL A 297 31.17 -4.24 -0.85
CA VAL A 297 31.76 -4.23 -2.20
C VAL A 297 31.54 -5.60 -2.86
N GLY A 298 31.23 -5.59 -4.16
CA GLY A 298 30.85 -6.77 -4.95
C GLY A 298 29.36 -7.11 -4.89
N ALA A 299 28.59 -6.57 -3.93
CA ALA A 299 27.15 -6.84 -3.85
C ALA A 299 26.37 -6.19 -5.01
N ALA A 300 25.34 -6.89 -5.47
CA ALA A 300 24.40 -6.38 -6.47
C ALA A 300 23.56 -5.23 -5.91
N VAL A 301 23.45 -4.15 -6.68
CA VAL A 301 22.60 -2.99 -6.41
C VAL A 301 21.91 -2.55 -7.68
N CYS A 302 20.70 -2.04 -7.53
CA CYS A 302 19.94 -1.43 -8.61
C CYS A 302 19.59 -0.01 -8.20
N ARG A 303 19.56 0.91 -9.17
CA ARG A 303 19.04 2.25 -8.98
C ARG A 303 17.78 2.47 -9.80
N SER A 304 16.95 3.41 -9.38
CA SER A 304 15.76 3.86 -10.08
C SER A 304 15.78 5.36 -10.24
N GLY A 305 15.41 5.84 -11.43
CA GLY A 305 15.27 7.26 -11.74
C GLY A 305 14.56 7.45 -13.07
N ASP A 306 14.06 8.66 -13.30
CA ASP A 306 13.14 8.98 -14.40
C ASP A 306 13.76 8.84 -15.79
N LYS A 307 15.02 9.27 -15.96
CA LYS A 307 15.66 9.38 -17.27
C LYS A 307 15.92 8.01 -17.89
N THR A 308 16.38 7.05 -17.10
CA THR A 308 16.80 5.74 -17.61
C THR A 308 16.12 4.55 -16.91
N GLY A 309 15.18 4.81 -16.01
CA GLY A 309 14.42 3.80 -15.29
C GLY A 309 15.27 2.97 -14.33
N TYR A 310 14.84 1.72 -14.12
CA TYR A 310 15.54 0.79 -13.23
C TYR A 310 16.76 0.15 -13.91
N ARG A 311 17.95 0.28 -13.30
CA ARG A 311 19.22 -0.26 -13.83
C ARG A 311 20.06 -0.87 -12.71
N CYS A 312 20.64 -2.03 -12.97
CA CYS A 312 21.39 -2.81 -11.99
C CYS A 312 22.88 -2.92 -12.34
N GLY A 313 23.68 -3.15 -11.31
CA GLY A 313 25.13 -3.33 -11.35
C GLY A 313 25.61 -3.84 -10.00
N THR A 314 26.86 -3.55 -9.64
CA THR A 314 27.48 -3.93 -8.37
C THR A 314 28.13 -2.74 -7.68
N VAL A 315 28.28 -2.81 -6.36
CA VAL A 315 29.12 -1.89 -5.60
C VAL A 315 30.58 -2.15 -5.94
N GLN A 316 31.29 -1.15 -6.45
CA GLN A 316 32.70 -1.26 -6.85
C GLN A 316 33.65 -0.73 -5.77
N ALA A 317 33.32 0.40 -5.13
CA ALA A 317 34.15 1.00 -4.08
C ALA A 317 33.29 1.85 -3.13
N LYS A 318 33.79 2.06 -1.90
CA LYS A 318 33.19 2.92 -0.87
C LYS A 318 34.19 3.98 -0.45
N ASN A 319 33.71 5.03 0.23
CA ASN A 319 34.52 6.20 0.60
C ASN A 319 35.19 6.84 -0.64
N TRP A 320 34.47 6.85 -1.76
CA TRP A 320 34.93 7.44 -3.00
C TRP A 320 34.77 8.97 -2.93
N THR A 321 35.68 9.69 -3.58
CA THR A 321 35.61 11.14 -3.74
C THR A 321 35.52 11.45 -5.22
N VAL A 322 34.55 12.28 -5.61
CA VAL A 322 34.35 12.74 -6.99
C VAL A 322 34.58 14.24 -7.02
N ASP A 323 35.41 14.70 -7.95
CA ASP A 323 35.49 16.11 -8.31
C ASP A 323 34.59 16.32 -9.53
N TYR A 324 33.45 17.00 -9.33
CA TYR A 324 32.54 17.36 -10.42
C TYR A 324 33.00 18.62 -11.18
N GLY A 325 34.23 19.07 -10.96
CA GLY A 325 34.84 20.22 -11.63
C GLY A 325 34.45 21.56 -11.00
N PRO A 326 35.00 22.68 -11.50
CA PRO A 326 34.91 23.99 -10.84
C PRO A 326 33.49 24.56 -10.73
N GLN A 327 32.54 24.07 -11.52
CA GLN A 327 31.13 24.47 -11.47
C GLN A 327 30.37 23.85 -10.28
N TYR A 328 30.80 22.68 -9.82
CA TYR A 328 30.05 21.85 -8.88
C TYR A 328 30.84 21.53 -7.61
N GLY A 329 32.15 21.29 -7.72
CA GLY A 329 33.06 21.02 -6.61
C GLY A 329 33.21 19.54 -6.24
N VAL A 330 33.84 19.30 -5.09
CA VAL A 330 34.29 17.97 -4.66
C VAL A 330 33.34 17.34 -3.64
N VAL A 331 32.73 16.22 -4.01
CA VAL A 331 31.84 15.40 -3.17
C VAL A 331 32.59 14.20 -2.60
N LYS A 332 32.44 13.97 -1.29
CA LYS A 332 33.17 12.93 -0.53
C LYS A 332 32.22 11.85 -0.01
N ASN A 333 32.79 10.73 0.43
CA ASN A 333 32.08 9.60 1.05
C ASN A 333 31.04 8.93 0.13
N LEU A 334 31.19 9.04 -1.19
CA LEU A 334 30.31 8.38 -2.17
C LEU A 334 30.61 6.88 -2.24
N THR A 335 29.64 6.14 -2.77
CA THR A 335 29.83 4.74 -3.19
C THR A 335 29.84 4.68 -4.71
N LYS A 336 30.88 4.09 -5.29
CA LYS A 336 31.02 3.84 -6.73
C LYS A 336 30.34 2.52 -7.11
N THR A 337 29.63 2.50 -8.24
CA THR A 337 28.89 1.34 -8.76
C THR A 337 29.11 1.14 -10.25
N SER A 338 28.81 -0.06 -10.76
CA SER A 338 28.70 -0.34 -12.21
C SER A 338 27.28 -0.13 -12.78
N THR A 339 26.42 0.62 -12.07
CA THR A 339 25.12 1.02 -12.63
C THR A 339 25.34 2.17 -13.59
N CYS A 340 24.86 2.08 -14.83
CA CYS A 340 24.75 3.26 -15.68
C CYS A 340 23.75 4.27 -15.11
N SER A 341 23.72 5.51 -15.62
CA SER A 341 22.70 6.54 -15.34
C SER A 341 22.67 7.60 -16.45
N GLY A 342 21.80 8.60 -16.31
CA GLY A 342 21.77 9.83 -17.13
C GLY A 342 21.13 11.01 -16.41
N PHE A 343 21.19 12.20 -17.03
CA PHE A 343 20.66 13.44 -16.44
C PHE A 343 19.15 13.34 -16.17
N GLY A 344 18.76 13.49 -14.90
CA GLY A 344 17.40 13.29 -14.39
C GLY A 344 17.29 12.13 -13.40
N ASP A 345 18.18 11.13 -13.47
CA ASP A 345 18.25 10.05 -12.47
C ASP A 345 18.78 10.53 -11.10
N SER A 346 19.36 11.73 -11.04
CA SER A 346 19.86 12.38 -9.82
C SER A 346 18.84 12.36 -8.68
N GLY A 347 19.29 12.03 -7.48
CA GLY A 347 18.45 11.82 -6.29
C GLY A 347 17.78 10.45 -6.20
N GLY A 348 17.71 9.72 -7.32
CA GLY A 348 17.02 8.45 -7.46
C GLY A 348 17.45 7.36 -6.48
N ALA A 349 16.51 6.51 -6.10
CA ALA A 349 16.70 5.41 -5.15
C ALA A 349 17.80 4.44 -5.59
N VAL A 350 18.74 4.08 -4.71
CA VAL A 350 19.66 2.93 -4.90
C VAL A 350 19.36 1.87 -3.85
N ILE A 351 19.02 0.64 -4.28
CA ILE A 351 18.48 -0.44 -3.45
C ILE A 351 19.10 -1.79 -3.82
N THR A 352 19.20 -2.73 -2.88
CA THR A 352 19.62 -4.11 -3.18
C THR A 352 18.45 -4.98 -3.66
N PRO A 353 18.71 -6.13 -4.34
CA PRO A 353 17.69 -7.15 -4.62
C PRO A 353 17.00 -7.70 -3.36
N SER A 354 17.64 -7.60 -2.18
CA SER A 354 17.04 -7.95 -0.89
C SER A 354 16.19 -6.84 -0.27
N ALA A 355 15.89 -5.77 -1.01
CA ALA A 355 15.09 -4.62 -0.57
C ALA A 355 15.69 -3.83 0.60
N GLU A 356 17.03 -3.76 0.70
CA GLU A 356 17.72 -2.84 1.61
C GLU A 356 18.11 -1.57 0.85
N ALA A 357 17.67 -0.41 1.32
CA ALA A 357 17.94 0.89 0.75
C ALA A 357 19.40 1.33 1.03
N GLN A 358 20.13 1.72 -0.02
CA GLN A 358 21.58 1.97 0.01
C GLN A 358 21.94 3.45 -0.02
N GLY A 359 21.22 4.26 -0.81
CA GLY A 359 21.55 5.67 -0.98
C GLY A 359 20.78 6.37 -2.09
N VAL A 360 21.10 7.64 -2.30
CA VAL A 360 20.53 8.48 -3.36
C VAL A 360 21.55 8.68 -4.48
N HIS A 361 21.14 8.55 -5.74
CA HIS A 361 22.04 8.67 -6.88
C HIS A 361 22.61 10.10 -6.97
N SER A 362 23.92 10.22 -7.17
CA SER A 362 24.63 11.50 -7.21
C SER A 362 25.04 11.88 -8.64
N GLY A 363 25.62 10.92 -9.39
CA GLY A 363 25.98 11.12 -10.79
C GLY A 363 26.73 9.92 -11.36
N GLY A 364 27.40 10.07 -12.50
CA GLY A 364 28.18 9.00 -13.14
C GLY A 364 29.32 9.55 -14.02
N ASP A 365 30.16 8.66 -14.53
CA ASP A 365 31.18 9.05 -15.52
C ASP A 365 30.50 9.12 -16.91
N PHE A 366 30.44 10.30 -17.52
CA PHE A 366 29.81 10.52 -18.83
C PHE A 366 30.85 10.89 -19.88
N ALA A 367 30.79 10.27 -21.07
CA ALA A 367 31.58 10.71 -22.21
C ALA A 367 31.08 12.07 -22.73
N ALA A 368 31.98 12.90 -23.25
CA ALA A 368 31.67 14.25 -23.70
C ALA A 368 30.51 14.29 -24.71
N GLY A 369 29.51 15.11 -24.46
CA GLY A 369 28.33 15.28 -25.32
C GLY A 369 27.24 14.21 -25.17
N ARG A 370 27.36 13.27 -24.23
CA ARG A 370 26.28 12.31 -23.92
C ARG A 370 25.44 12.72 -22.71
N GLU A 371 24.16 12.35 -22.74
CA GLU A 371 23.23 12.55 -21.62
C GLU A 371 23.15 11.38 -20.64
N ASP A 372 23.75 10.24 -20.99
CA ASP A 372 23.77 9.00 -20.21
C ASP A 372 25.08 8.24 -20.48
N ASN A 373 25.38 7.25 -19.64
CA ASN A 373 26.42 6.25 -19.88
C ASN A 373 25.88 4.82 -20.07
N CYS A 374 24.58 4.63 -20.30
CA CYS A 374 23.96 3.31 -20.45
C CYS A 374 24.30 2.56 -21.74
N GLY A 375 24.80 3.27 -22.76
CA GLY A 375 25.46 2.66 -23.93
C GLY A 375 26.92 2.22 -23.72
N ASP A 376 27.52 2.44 -22.55
CA ASP A 376 28.94 2.09 -22.31
C ASP A 376 29.11 0.60 -21.98
N SER A 377 30.27 0.04 -22.34
CA SER A 377 30.64 -1.34 -22.00
C SER A 377 31.00 -1.53 -20.52
N ALA A 378 31.39 -0.45 -19.84
CA ALA A 378 31.75 -0.43 -18.41
C ALA A 378 31.25 0.88 -17.75
N PRO A 379 29.92 1.05 -17.61
CA PRO A 379 29.34 2.26 -17.05
C PRO A 379 29.70 2.42 -15.57
N VAL A 380 29.75 3.68 -15.13
CA VAL A 380 30.06 4.05 -13.73
C VAL A 380 28.98 4.96 -13.17
N GLY A 381 28.49 4.61 -11.98
CA GLY A 381 27.61 5.45 -11.18
C GLY A 381 28.19 5.74 -9.81
N TYR A 382 27.66 6.79 -9.17
CA TYR A 382 27.97 7.19 -7.81
C TYR A 382 26.67 7.43 -7.03
N PHE A 383 26.66 7.10 -5.75
CA PHE A 383 25.54 7.41 -4.86
C PHE A 383 26.02 7.83 -3.46
N GLN A 384 25.26 8.72 -2.83
CA GLN A 384 25.47 9.14 -1.45
C GLN A 384 24.83 8.13 -0.48
N PRO A 385 25.58 7.51 0.45
CA PRO A 385 25.04 6.51 1.36
C PRO A 385 23.86 6.99 2.22
N LEU A 386 22.88 6.11 2.41
CA LEU A 386 21.61 6.44 3.04
C LEU A 386 21.71 6.66 4.55
N GLN A 387 22.34 5.75 5.32
CA GLN A 387 22.31 5.90 6.78
C GLN A 387 23.00 7.18 7.28
N PRO A 388 24.15 7.62 6.74
CA PRO A 388 24.71 8.94 7.03
C PRO A 388 23.75 10.09 6.68
N THR A 389 23.08 10.00 5.53
CA THR A 389 22.06 10.98 5.09
C THR A 389 20.90 11.07 6.08
N LEU A 390 20.36 9.94 6.53
CA LEU A 390 19.27 9.89 7.52
C LEU A 390 19.73 10.47 8.86
N ASN A 391 20.94 10.13 9.30
CA ASN A 391 21.50 10.61 10.56
C ASN A 391 21.71 12.12 10.56
N ALA A 392 22.20 12.70 9.46
CA ALA A 392 22.49 14.13 9.34
C ALA A 392 21.23 15.01 9.51
N TYR A 393 20.05 14.52 9.14
CA TYR A 393 18.80 15.29 9.13
C TYR A 393 17.74 14.77 10.12
N ASP A 394 18.11 13.89 11.06
CA ASP A 394 17.23 13.30 12.09
C ASP A 394 16.10 12.40 11.51
N LEU A 395 16.32 11.78 10.36
CA LEU A 395 15.31 11.05 9.60
C LEU A 395 15.19 9.57 10.01
N VAL A 396 14.02 9.00 9.70
CA VAL A 396 13.71 7.57 9.83
C VAL A 396 13.12 7.07 8.51
N LEU A 397 13.77 6.10 7.88
CA LEU A 397 13.31 5.46 6.65
C LEU A 397 11.90 4.86 6.82
N ARG A 398 11.00 5.09 5.86
CA ARG A 398 9.70 4.41 5.83
C ARG A 398 9.90 3.03 5.18
N THR A 399 9.55 1.98 5.92
CA THR A 399 9.74 0.58 5.48
C THR A 399 8.43 -0.22 5.47
N VAL A 400 8.39 -1.34 4.76
CA VAL A 400 7.37 -2.38 4.96
C VAL A 400 7.75 -3.29 6.15
N PRO A 401 6.77 -3.76 6.94
CA PRO A 401 7.01 -4.78 7.96
C PRO A 401 7.56 -6.07 7.35
N THR A 402 8.49 -6.72 8.05
CA THR A 402 9.09 -8.00 7.61
C THR A 402 9.17 -9.00 8.76
N CYS A 403 9.15 -10.30 8.42
CA CYS A 403 9.33 -11.37 9.39
C CYS A 403 10.67 -11.21 10.14
N GLY A 404 10.64 -11.51 11.44
CA GLY A 404 11.79 -11.39 12.33
C GLY A 404 12.35 -9.98 12.54
N ARG A 405 11.87 -8.93 11.86
CA ARG A 405 12.48 -7.59 11.92
C ARG A 405 11.66 -6.59 12.74
N LEU A 406 12.37 -5.74 13.47
CA LEU A 406 11.85 -4.47 14.00
C LEU A 406 12.80 -3.34 13.56
N ASN A 407 12.32 -2.48 12.66
CA ASN A 407 13.06 -1.30 12.18
C ASN A 407 12.93 -0.14 13.18
N PRO A 408 13.79 0.90 13.11
CA PRO A 408 13.61 2.11 13.91
C PRO A 408 12.19 2.67 13.75
N ARG A 409 11.55 3.07 14.87
CA ARG A 409 10.14 3.49 15.00
C ARG A 409 9.12 2.34 15.08
N ASP A 410 9.47 1.12 14.73
CA ASP A 410 8.58 -0.02 14.95
C ASP A 410 8.45 -0.34 16.45
N TRP A 411 7.30 -0.90 16.83
CA TRP A 411 6.99 -1.30 18.20
C TRP A 411 6.03 -2.49 18.21
N ARG A 412 5.77 -3.06 19.39
CA ARG A 412 4.72 -4.06 19.65
C ARG A 412 3.97 -3.71 20.93
N GLU A 413 2.65 -3.76 20.85
CA GLU A 413 1.75 -3.67 22.00
C GLU A 413 1.93 -4.85 22.97
N THR A 414 1.35 -4.73 24.16
CA THR A 414 1.21 -5.81 25.14
C THR A 414 0.60 -7.07 24.52
N ASN A 415 1.19 -8.24 24.76
CA ASN A 415 0.92 -9.53 24.09
C ASN A 415 1.29 -9.58 22.59
N GLY A 416 1.90 -8.52 22.05
CA GLY A 416 2.41 -8.47 20.69
C GLY A 416 3.64 -9.37 20.50
N THR A 417 3.83 -9.84 19.26
CA THR A 417 4.88 -10.80 18.91
C THR A 417 5.69 -10.40 17.68
N LEU A 418 6.88 -10.96 17.57
CA LEU A 418 7.73 -10.92 16.39
C LEU A 418 8.35 -12.31 16.17
N THR A 419 8.01 -12.93 15.05
CA THR A 419 8.39 -14.32 14.75
C THR A 419 9.43 -14.37 13.63
N SER A 420 10.44 -15.24 13.77
CA SER A 420 11.45 -15.54 12.75
C SER A 420 10.82 -15.93 11.41
N CYS A 421 11.52 -15.70 10.30
CA CYS A 421 10.96 -15.97 8.98
C CYS A 421 10.60 -17.45 8.76
N ASP A 422 11.32 -18.38 9.38
CA ASP A 422 11.02 -19.82 9.37
C ASP A 422 9.95 -20.28 10.39
N GLN A 423 9.32 -19.36 11.12
CA GLN A 423 8.26 -19.63 12.09
C GLN A 423 8.67 -20.55 13.26
N ARG A 424 9.98 -20.69 13.56
CA ARG A 424 10.47 -21.50 14.69
C ARG A 424 10.72 -20.72 15.97
N PHE A 425 10.95 -19.42 15.89
CA PHE A 425 11.30 -18.59 17.06
C PHE A 425 10.40 -17.36 17.15
N THR A 426 9.84 -17.10 18.33
CA THR A 426 8.92 -15.97 18.56
C THR A 426 9.37 -15.17 19.77
N LEU A 427 9.73 -13.92 19.55
CA LEU A 427 9.91 -12.92 20.60
C LEU A 427 8.53 -12.35 20.94
N ALA A 428 8.14 -12.40 22.22
CA ALA A 428 6.84 -11.93 22.70
C ALA A 428 7.04 -10.96 23.87
N ILE A 429 6.34 -9.82 23.86
CA ILE A 429 6.17 -8.97 25.03
C ILE A 429 4.87 -9.39 25.73
N GLN A 430 5.00 -10.07 26.86
CA GLN A 430 3.88 -10.73 27.53
C GLN A 430 2.99 -9.74 28.31
N GLY A 431 1.78 -10.16 28.68
CA GLY A 431 0.83 -9.36 29.46
C GLY A 431 1.29 -9.01 30.89
N ASP A 432 2.20 -9.81 31.44
CA ASP A 432 2.92 -9.55 32.69
C ASP A 432 4.18 -8.67 32.50
N GLY A 433 4.41 -8.19 31.27
CA GLY A 433 5.44 -7.25 30.90
C GLY A 433 6.82 -7.83 30.60
N ASN A 434 6.95 -9.15 30.69
CA ASN A 434 8.19 -9.90 30.43
C ASN A 434 8.43 -10.04 28.92
N LEU A 435 9.65 -9.76 28.47
CA LEU A 435 10.07 -9.96 27.08
C LEU A 435 10.74 -11.32 26.97
N VAL A 436 10.11 -12.25 26.25
CA VAL A 436 10.51 -13.66 26.20
C VAL A 436 10.69 -14.15 24.77
N LEU A 437 11.78 -14.87 24.53
CA LEU A 437 12.02 -15.59 23.29
C LEU A 437 11.61 -17.06 23.45
N TYR A 438 10.67 -17.50 22.61
CA TYR A 438 10.19 -18.86 22.54
C TYR A 438 10.78 -19.60 21.34
N LYS A 439 11.09 -20.89 21.54
CA LYS A 439 11.34 -21.87 20.49
C LYS A 439 10.12 -22.78 20.36
N ARG A 440 9.59 -22.91 19.14
CA ARG A 440 8.42 -23.73 18.84
C ARG A 440 8.64 -25.18 19.30
N ASN A 441 7.63 -25.76 19.95
CA ASN A 441 7.63 -27.10 20.55
C ASN A 441 8.66 -27.34 21.67
N VAL A 442 9.33 -26.28 22.17
CA VAL A 442 10.30 -26.38 23.29
C VAL A 442 9.90 -25.47 24.45
N GLY A 443 9.45 -24.24 24.17
CA GLY A 443 9.08 -23.25 25.19
C GLY A 443 10.03 -22.06 25.23
N ALA A 444 10.11 -21.39 26.37
CA ALA A 444 10.96 -20.21 26.55
C ALA A 444 12.45 -20.60 26.58
N ILE A 445 13.29 -19.86 25.85
CA ILE A 445 14.75 -20.07 25.77
C ILE A 445 15.57 -18.87 26.24
N TRP A 446 14.93 -17.70 26.40
CA TRP A 446 15.50 -16.48 27.00
C TRP A 446 14.37 -15.56 27.48
N ALA A 447 14.62 -14.79 28.55
CA ALA A 447 13.70 -13.78 29.07
C ALA A 447 14.46 -12.57 29.64
N ASN A 448 13.86 -11.37 29.61
CA ASN A 448 14.45 -10.18 30.23
C ASN A 448 14.18 -10.05 31.74
N HIS A 449 13.22 -10.82 32.28
CA HIS A 449 12.86 -10.85 33.71
C HIS A 449 12.39 -9.48 34.26
N VAL A 450 11.76 -8.67 33.41
CA VAL A 450 11.11 -7.41 33.83
C VAL A 450 9.61 -7.61 33.85
N TYR A 451 8.97 -7.26 34.97
CA TYR A 451 7.55 -7.55 35.22
C TYR A 451 6.76 -6.26 35.47
N GLY A 452 5.49 -6.26 35.07
CA GLY A 452 4.55 -5.16 35.18
C GLY A 452 3.48 -5.22 34.09
N SER A 453 2.26 -4.75 34.38
CA SER A 453 1.18 -4.80 33.38
C SER A 453 1.34 -3.75 32.29
N GLY A 454 0.91 -4.10 31.08
CA GLY A 454 0.81 -3.14 29.96
C GLY A 454 2.13 -2.67 29.36
N HIS A 455 3.22 -3.44 29.51
CA HIS A 455 4.49 -3.08 28.88
C HIS A 455 4.46 -3.28 27.36
N THR A 456 5.24 -2.46 26.65
CA THR A 456 5.37 -2.45 25.18
C THR A 456 6.83 -2.51 24.75
N LEU A 457 7.11 -3.12 23.60
CA LEU A 457 8.46 -3.25 23.02
C LEU A 457 8.67 -2.21 21.91
N HIS A 458 9.78 -1.48 21.92
CA HIS A 458 10.08 -0.41 20.95
C HIS A 458 11.50 -0.53 20.39
N MET A 459 11.68 -0.45 19.07
CA MET A 459 12.98 -0.15 18.47
C MET A 459 13.07 1.35 18.22
N GLN A 460 13.78 2.06 19.09
CA GLN A 460 13.85 3.51 19.07
C GLN A 460 14.66 4.05 17.88
N THR A 461 14.38 5.30 17.53
CA THR A 461 15.09 6.04 16.48
C THR A 461 16.55 6.37 16.84
N ASP A 462 16.89 6.37 18.13
CA ASP A 462 18.26 6.49 18.65
C ASP A 462 19.09 5.19 18.57
N GLY A 463 18.45 4.09 18.14
CA GLY A 463 19.06 2.76 18.01
C GLY A 463 18.98 1.86 19.24
N ASN A 464 18.23 2.24 20.27
CA ASN A 464 18.02 1.42 21.47
C ASN A 464 16.75 0.55 21.35
N LEU A 465 16.84 -0.73 21.71
CA LEU A 465 15.65 -1.57 21.91
C LEU A 465 15.21 -1.42 23.36
N THR A 466 13.95 -1.06 23.62
CA THR A 466 13.43 -0.90 24.99
C THR A 466 12.12 -1.59 25.24
N VAL A 467 11.94 -2.06 26.48
CA VAL A 467 10.63 -2.40 27.05
C VAL A 467 10.20 -1.23 27.92
N ARG A 468 8.98 -0.75 27.72
CA ARG A 468 8.45 0.46 28.37
C ARG A 468 7.13 0.18 29.06
N ASP A 469 6.90 0.81 30.21
CA ASP A 469 5.61 0.71 30.92
C ASP A 469 4.53 1.63 30.32
N GLY A 470 3.31 1.55 30.86
CA GLY A 470 2.17 2.39 30.44
C GLY A 470 2.37 3.89 30.70
N ALA A 471 3.36 4.30 31.49
CA ALA A 471 3.78 5.68 31.67
C ALA A 471 4.96 6.06 30.74
N ASN A 472 5.23 5.23 29.72
CA ASN A 472 6.31 5.36 28.73
C ASN A 472 7.72 5.38 29.35
N GLN A 473 7.89 4.91 30.59
CA GLN A 473 9.19 4.81 31.24
C GLN A 473 9.91 3.54 30.78
N VAL A 474 11.21 3.66 30.48
CA VAL A 474 12.03 2.52 30.09
C VAL A 474 12.28 1.62 31.31
N ARG A 475 11.82 0.37 31.23
CA ARG A 475 11.98 -0.66 32.29
C ARG A 475 13.12 -1.63 31.96
N TRP A 476 13.45 -1.77 30.69
CA TRP A 476 14.59 -2.55 30.19
C TRP A 476 15.11 -1.95 28.88
N ALA A 477 16.42 -2.05 28.64
CA ALA A 477 17.07 -1.60 27.41
C ALA A 477 18.17 -2.57 26.95
N SER A 478 18.39 -2.66 25.63
CA SER A 478 19.58 -3.32 25.05
C SER A 478 20.86 -2.52 25.24
N ASN A 479 20.76 -1.24 25.61
CA ASN A 479 21.86 -0.28 25.74
C ASN A 479 22.65 -0.07 24.43
N THR A 480 21.96 -0.17 23.30
CA THR A 480 22.52 0.03 21.94
C THR A 480 22.27 1.43 21.37
N GLY A 481 21.71 2.34 22.18
CA GLY A 481 21.40 3.71 21.78
C GLY A 481 22.64 4.57 21.47
N GLY A 482 22.41 5.73 20.86
CA GLY A 482 23.45 6.67 20.44
C GLY A 482 23.90 6.50 18.99
N LYS A 483 23.31 5.54 18.24
CA LYS A 483 23.51 5.36 16.80
C LYS A 483 22.16 5.03 16.15
N ARG A 484 21.63 5.97 15.36
CA ARG A 484 20.37 5.74 14.61
C ARG A 484 20.59 4.71 13.50
N GLY A 485 19.51 4.05 13.11
CA GLY A 485 19.52 3.03 12.05
C GLY A 485 19.76 1.60 12.53
N ASN A 486 19.90 1.37 13.84
CA ASN A 486 19.97 0.01 14.37
C ASN A 486 18.63 -0.73 14.17
N VAL A 487 18.69 -2.05 14.01
CA VAL A 487 17.55 -2.92 13.69
C VAL A 487 17.58 -4.14 14.59
N LEU A 488 16.43 -4.56 15.13
CA LEU A 488 16.30 -5.87 15.77
C LEU A 488 15.97 -6.96 14.73
N MET A 489 16.63 -8.11 14.87
CA MET A 489 16.40 -9.33 14.11
C MET A 489 16.16 -10.52 15.05
N VAL A 490 15.03 -11.20 14.91
CA VAL A 490 14.74 -12.56 15.42
C VAL A 490 15.14 -13.54 14.33
N GLN A 491 16.20 -14.30 14.56
CA GLN A 491 16.91 -15.04 13.54
C GLN A 491 16.49 -16.53 13.52
N ASN A 492 16.63 -17.15 12.36
CA ASN A 492 16.33 -18.58 12.16
C ASN A 492 17.34 -19.51 12.88
N ASP A 493 18.42 -19.00 13.46
CA ASP A 493 19.33 -19.76 14.32
C ASP A 493 18.88 -19.80 15.79
N GLY A 494 17.80 -19.09 16.14
CA GLY A 494 17.30 -18.97 17.51
C GLY A 494 17.90 -17.83 18.32
N ASN A 495 18.70 -16.95 17.71
CA ASN A 495 19.20 -15.74 18.34
C ASN A 495 18.24 -14.55 18.12
N VAL A 496 18.24 -13.59 19.04
CA VAL A 496 17.70 -12.25 18.80
C VAL A 496 18.84 -11.26 18.95
N VAL A 497 19.02 -10.41 17.95
CA VAL A 497 20.18 -9.52 17.82
C VAL A 497 19.74 -8.13 17.44
N VAL A 498 20.32 -7.11 18.09
CA VAL A 498 20.29 -5.73 17.59
C VAL A 498 21.56 -5.50 16.77
N TYR A 499 21.39 -5.18 15.50
CA TYR A 499 22.45 -4.87 14.55
C TYR A 499 22.53 -3.37 14.28
N ASP A 500 23.72 -2.84 14.00
CA ASP A 500 23.83 -1.56 13.27
C ASP A 500 23.56 -1.72 11.77
N TYR A 501 23.49 -0.60 11.05
CA TYR A 501 23.26 -0.60 9.61
C TYR A 501 24.34 -1.33 8.78
N GLN A 502 25.51 -1.62 9.34
CA GLN A 502 26.57 -2.41 8.70
C GLN A 502 26.49 -3.90 9.05
N ARG A 503 25.40 -4.34 9.70
CA ARG A 503 25.19 -5.68 10.25
C ARG A 503 26.23 -6.09 11.31
N LYS A 504 26.87 -5.13 11.99
CA LYS A 504 27.64 -5.44 13.18
C LYS A 504 26.70 -5.70 14.37
N PRO A 505 26.81 -6.84 15.07
CA PRO A 505 25.98 -7.09 16.25
C PRO A 505 26.40 -6.14 17.38
N LEU A 506 25.41 -5.51 18.01
CA LEU A 506 25.59 -4.59 19.14
C LEU A 506 25.10 -5.21 20.47
N TRP A 507 24.06 -6.02 20.41
CA TRP A 507 23.49 -6.76 21.54
C TRP A 507 22.86 -8.07 21.04
N SER A 508 22.87 -9.14 21.85
CA SER A 508 22.14 -10.36 21.53
C SER A 508 21.66 -11.13 22.75
N THR A 509 20.69 -12.02 22.57
CA THR A 509 20.23 -12.96 23.61
C THR A 509 21.20 -14.11 23.90
N GLY A 510 22.17 -14.36 23.01
CA GLY A 510 23.16 -15.45 23.18
C GLY A 510 22.55 -16.85 23.06
N THR A 511 21.50 -16.99 22.24
CA THR A 511 20.68 -18.21 22.13
C THR A 511 20.82 -18.96 20.80
N ALA A 512 21.74 -18.53 19.92
CA ALA A 512 22.03 -19.23 18.66
C ALA A 512 22.30 -20.73 18.89
N GLY A 513 21.59 -21.59 18.14
CA GLY A 513 21.72 -23.04 18.19
C GLY A 513 21.03 -23.75 19.37
N ARG A 514 20.34 -23.03 20.27
CA ARG A 514 19.53 -23.64 21.35
C ARG A 514 18.22 -24.23 20.84
#